data_AF-A0A531LVC1-F1
#
_entry.id   AF-A0A531LVC1-F1
#
_cell.length_a   1.000
_cell.length_b   1.000
_cell.length_c   1.000
_cell.angle_alpha   90.00
_cell.angle_beta   90.00
_cell.angle_gamma   90.00
#
_symmetry.space_group_name_H-M   'P 1'
#
loop_
_entity.id
_entity.type
_entity.pdbx_description
1 polymer ?
#
loop_
_entity_poly.entity_id
_entity_poly.type
_entity_poly.pdbx_seq_one_letter_code
_entity_poly.pdbx_strand_id
1 'polypeptide(L)'
;IVHQEKPTGYISEDNANWLIRTISRDGMVDSLTELELLVHVLEKAKSSPSRLSAYALEQVTHAVVDGKGPLMLGGQLVPGLVAKAEVDLLRRILYAYGGDGNIAITRAEADVLFRINESTAAASNDPSWN
;
A
#
# COMPACT_ATOMS: atom_id res chain seq x y z
N ILE A 1 -22.30 19.57 -21.09
CA ILE A 1 -21.68 18.35 -20.53
C ILE A 1 -21.50 18.63 -19.05
N VAL A 2 -22.43 18.11 -18.25
CA VAL A 2 -22.66 18.50 -16.85
C VAL A 2 -21.74 17.70 -15.95
N HIS A 3 -20.95 18.41 -15.14
CA HIS A 3 -20.05 17.86 -14.14
C HIS A 3 -20.81 16.94 -13.17
N GLN A 4 -20.60 15.63 -13.30
CA GLN A 4 -20.87 14.69 -12.21
C GLN A 4 -19.71 14.81 -11.23
N GLU A 5 -19.75 15.83 -10.36
CA GLU A 5 -18.85 15.87 -9.20
C GLU A 5 -19.18 14.67 -8.32
N LYS A 6 -18.28 13.68 -8.31
CA LYS A 6 -18.38 12.53 -7.41
C LYS A 6 -18.40 13.05 -5.97
N PRO A 7 -19.18 12.44 -5.05
CA PRO A 7 -19.31 12.93 -3.69
C PRO A 7 -17.95 13.11 -3.02
N THR A 8 -17.81 14.17 -2.22
CA THR A 8 -16.54 14.51 -1.55
C THR A 8 -16.02 13.33 -0.73
N GLY A 9 -14.75 12.99 -0.96
CA GLY A 9 -14.08 11.84 -0.34
C GLY A 9 -14.10 10.55 -1.17
N TYR A 10 -14.71 10.53 -2.36
CA TYR A 10 -14.58 9.40 -3.29
C TYR A 10 -13.41 9.58 -4.25
N ILE A 11 -12.55 8.56 -4.32
CA ILE A 11 -11.52 8.46 -5.34
C ILE A 11 -12.09 7.68 -6.53
N SER A 12 -12.03 8.26 -7.72
CA SER A 12 -12.37 7.57 -8.96
C SER A 12 -11.22 6.69 -9.45
N GLU A 13 -11.53 5.73 -10.32
CA GLU A 13 -10.52 5.00 -11.11
C GLU A 13 -9.55 5.96 -11.83
N ASP A 14 -10.07 7.03 -12.45
CA ASP A 14 -9.23 8.02 -13.15
C ASP A 14 -8.30 8.77 -12.19
N ASN A 15 -8.79 9.18 -11.02
CA ASN A 15 -7.99 9.86 -10.01
C ASN A 15 -6.92 8.93 -9.43
N ALA A 16 -7.26 7.66 -9.19
CA ALA A 16 -6.30 6.66 -8.75
C ALA A 16 -5.22 6.42 -9.80
N ASN A 17 -5.59 6.24 -11.08
CA ASN A 17 -4.64 6.06 -12.18
C ASN A 17 -3.74 7.29 -12.36
N TRP A 18 -4.31 8.50 -12.26
CA TRP A 18 -3.54 9.74 -12.32
C TRP A 18 -2.54 9.84 -11.16
N LEU A 19 -2.98 9.56 -9.93
CA LEU A 19 -2.12 9.59 -8.75
C LEU A 19 -0.97 8.61 -8.90
N ILE A 20 -1.25 7.35 -9.22
CA ILE A 20 -0.22 6.31 -9.45
C ILE A 20 0.77 6.79 -10.51
N ARG A 21 0.31 7.27 -11.66
CA ARG A 21 1.22 7.79 -12.72
C ARG A 21 2.06 8.99 -12.29
N THR A 22 1.59 9.77 -11.32
CA THR A 22 2.27 10.99 -10.86
C THR A 22 3.36 10.66 -9.85
N ILE A 23 3.14 9.68 -8.98
CA ILE A 23 4.07 9.30 -7.90
C ILE A 23 4.90 8.06 -8.22
N SER A 24 4.55 7.32 -9.27
CA SER A 24 5.23 6.10 -9.69
C SER A 24 6.13 6.36 -10.87
N ARG A 25 7.37 5.91 -10.75
CA ARG A 25 8.31 5.80 -11.86
C ARG A 25 8.67 4.32 -12.03
N ASP A 26 8.49 3.81 -13.24
CA ASP A 26 8.76 2.40 -13.59
C ASP A 26 8.05 1.37 -12.68
N GLY A 27 6.88 1.74 -12.12
CA GLY A 27 6.07 0.87 -11.25
C GLY A 27 6.38 1.00 -9.76
N MET A 28 7.32 1.87 -9.37
CA MET A 28 7.73 2.06 -7.98
C MET A 28 7.64 3.53 -7.55
N VAL A 29 7.35 3.79 -6.27
CA VAL A 29 7.52 5.13 -5.69
C VAL A 29 9.01 5.40 -5.40
N ASP A 30 9.49 6.61 -5.64
CA ASP A 30 10.93 6.94 -5.53
C ASP A 30 11.31 7.45 -4.13
N SER A 31 10.34 7.96 -3.35
CA SER A 31 10.59 8.61 -2.06
C SER A 31 9.59 8.23 -0.96
N LEU A 32 10.03 8.39 0.30
CA LEU A 32 9.16 8.19 1.46
C LEU A 32 7.98 9.16 1.47
N THR A 33 8.18 10.37 0.94
CA THR A 33 7.13 11.38 0.83
C THR A 33 6.04 10.96 -0.14
N GLU A 34 6.39 10.34 -1.28
CA GLU A 34 5.40 9.80 -2.23
C GLU A 34 4.64 8.61 -1.67
N LEU A 35 5.33 7.71 -0.96
CA LEU A 35 4.71 6.60 -0.26
C LEU A 35 3.74 7.10 0.82
N GLU A 36 4.16 8.08 1.62
CA GLU A 36 3.32 8.68 2.65
C GLU A 36 2.13 9.43 2.05
N LEU A 37 2.32 10.13 0.92
CA LEU A 37 1.22 10.77 0.19
C LEU A 37 0.18 9.73 -0.27
N LEU A 38 0.63 8.60 -0.82
CA LEU A 38 -0.25 7.52 -1.25
C LEU A 38 -1.08 6.96 -0.08
N VAL A 39 -0.43 6.66 1.05
CA VAL A 39 -1.10 6.14 2.25
C VAL A 39 -2.07 7.18 2.82
N HIS A 40 -1.66 8.44 2.89
CA HIS A 40 -2.51 9.51 3.39
C HIS A 40 -3.77 9.72 2.52
N VAL A 41 -3.63 9.62 1.20
CA VAL A 41 -4.77 9.69 0.28
C VAL A 41 -5.74 8.54 0.53
N LEU A 42 -5.25 7.32 0.77
CA LEU A 42 -6.08 6.18 1.15
C LEU A 42 -6.79 6.43 2.49
N GLU A 43 -6.07 6.89 3.52
CA GLU A 43 -6.62 7.15 4.86
C GLU A 43 -7.71 8.24 4.89
N LYS A 44 -7.65 9.20 3.95
CA LYS A 44 -8.62 10.30 3.85
C LYS A 44 -9.80 9.97 2.93
N ALA A 45 -9.70 8.93 2.11
CA ALA A 45 -10.76 8.55 1.20
C ALA A 45 -11.91 7.89 1.96
N LYS A 46 -13.14 8.32 1.69
CA LYS A 46 -14.35 7.57 2.08
C LYS A 46 -14.48 6.27 1.28
N SER A 47 -13.99 6.28 0.04
CA SER A 47 -13.95 5.12 -0.84
C SER A 47 -12.81 5.29 -1.85
N SER A 48 -12.07 4.22 -2.09
CA SER A 48 -11.03 4.14 -3.10
C SER A 48 -11.16 2.86 -3.93
N PRO A 49 -10.76 2.89 -5.23
CA PRO A 49 -10.64 1.69 -6.02
C PRO A 49 -9.63 0.72 -5.40
N SER A 50 -9.94 -0.58 -5.42
CA SER A 50 -9.05 -1.63 -4.91
C SER A 50 -7.68 -1.67 -5.58
N ARG A 51 -7.56 -1.12 -6.80
CA ARG A 51 -6.27 -0.95 -7.46
C ARG A 51 -5.32 -0.03 -6.70
N LEU A 52 -5.84 1.03 -6.05
CA LEU A 52 -5.00 2.00 -5.35
C LEU A 52 -4.40 1.41 -4.07
N SER A 53 -5.20 0.65 -3.32
CA SER A 53 -4.71 -0.09 -2.14
C SER A 53 -3.78 -1.23 -2.55
N ALA A 54 -4.12 -1.99 -3.60
CA ALA A 54 -3.25 -3.04 -4.13
C ALA A 54 -1.89 -2.48 -4.56
N TYR A 55 -1.86 -1.34 -5.26
CA TYR A 55 -0.61 -0.66 -5.62
C TYR A 55 0.21 -0.27 -4.38
N ALA A 56 -0.43 0.28 -3.34
CA ALA A 56 0.26 0.62 -2.09
C ALA A 56 0.86 -0.62 -1.39
N LEU A 57 0.12 -1.73 -1.33
CA LEU A 57 0.64 -3.00 -0.78
C LEU A 57 1.78 -3.58 -1.62
N GLU A 58 1.73 -3.41 -2.94
CA GLU A 58 2.80 -3.84 -3.85
C GLU A 58 4.10 -3.06 -3.58
N GLN A 59 4.03 -1.77 -3.23
CA GLN A 59 5.20 -1.01 -2.79
C GLN A 59 5.84 -1.58 -1.52
N VAL A 60 5.02 -2.05 -0.57
CA VAL A 60 5.53 -2.73 0.63
C VAL A 60 6.16 -4.07 0.27
N THR A 61 5.57 -4.81 -0.69
CA THR A 61 6.11 -6.07 -1.18
C THR A 61 7.50 -5.88 -1.79
N HIS A 62 7.70 -4.85 -2.59
CA HIS A 62 9.02 -4.53 -3.15
C HIS A 62 10.06 -4.22 -2.07
N ALA A 63 9.66 -3.54 -1.00
CA ALA A 63 10.57 -3.29 0.12
C ALA A 63 10.93 -4.56 0.89
N VAL A 64 9.94 -5.39 1.20
CA VAL A 64 10.14 -6.62 1.99
C VAL A 64 10.87 -7.68 1.18
N VAL A 65 10.40 -7.97 -0.04
CA VAL A 65 10.87 -9.12 -0.84
C VAL A 65 12.14 -8.76 -1.62
N ASP A 66 12.12 -7.62 -2.31
CA ASP A 66 13.22 -7.24 -3.20
C ASP A 66 14.26 -6.34 -2.53
N GLY A 67 13.96 -5.80 -1.33
CA GLY A 67 14.78 -4.77 -0.69
C GLY A 67 14.82 -3.46 -1.47
N LYS A 68 13.77 -3.14 -2.24
CA LYS A 68 13.71 -1.98 -3.14
C LYS A 68 12.73 -0.92 -2.66
N GLY A 69 12.88 0.30 -3.17
CA GLY A 69 11.96 1.40 -2.92
C GLY A 69 12.33 2.25 -1.70
N PRO A 70 11.45 3.19 -1.31
CA PRO A 70 11.83 4.28 -0.42
C PRO A 70 11.98 3.87 1.04
N LEU A 71 11.42 2.71 1.42
CA LEU A 71 11.60 2.13 2.74
C LEU A 71 13.06 1.68 2.98
N MET A 72 13.87 1.59 1.93
CA MET A 72 15.30 1.25 2.00
C MET A 72 16.22 2.42 2.38
N LEU A 73 15.71 3.65 2.50
CA LEU A 73 16.54 4.85 2.70
C LEU A 73 17.24 4.86 4.08
N GLY A 74 18.49 4.38 4.11
CA GLY A 74 19.45 4.64 5.18
C GLY A 74 19.49 3.61 6.33
N GLY A 75 18.76 2.50 6.23
CA GLY A 75 18.78 1.39 7.18
C GLY A 75 18.98 0.03 6.51
N GLN A 76 19.38 -1.00 7.27
CA GLN A 76 19.45 -2.37 6.77
C GLN A 76 18.03 -2.96 6.69
N LEU A 77 17.31 -2.71 5.59
CA LEU A 77 16.29 -3.68 5.18
C LEU A 77 17.02 -4.97 4.82
N VAL A 78 16.65 -6.07 5.47
CA VAL A 78 17.09 -7.41 5.10
C VAL A 78 16.02 -7.96 4.17
N PRO A 79 16.30 -8.12 2.86
CA PRO A 79 15.34 -8.73 1.95
C PRO A 79 14.86 -10.07 2.50
N GLY A 80 13.55 -10.30 2.44
CA GLY A 80 12.90 -11.49 2.99
C GLY A 80 12.54 -11.40 4.48
N LEU A 81 12.69 -10.24 5.14
CA LEU A 81 12.27 -10.03 6.53
C LEU A 81 11.22 -8.92 6.63
N VAL A 82 10.10 -9.20 7.30
CA VAL A 82 9.10 -8.19 7.66
C VAL A 82 9.45 -7.61 9.03
N ALA A 83 9.89 -6.36 9.08
CA ALA A 83 10.10 -5.66 10.35
C ALA A 83 8.84 -4.89 10.76
N LYS A 84 8.86 -4.38 12.00
CA LYS A 84 7.73 -3.64 12.59
C LYS A 84 7.23 -2.49 11.71
N ALA A 85 8.13 -1.77 11.05
CA ALA A 85 7.78 -0.64 10.19
C ALA A 85 6.93 -1.07 8.98
N GLU A 86 7.27 -2.19 8.34
CA GLU A 86 6.49 -2.73 7.24
C GLU A 86 5.14 -3.25 7.73
N VAL A 87 5.09 -3.92 8.90
CA VAL A 87 3.80 -4.35 9.48
C VAL A 87 2.89 -3.16 9.77
N ASP A 88 3.42 -2.10 10.38
CA ASP A 88 2.64 -0.91 10.73
C ASP A 88 2.15 -0.18 9.45
N LEU A 89 2.94 -0.16 8.38
CA LEU A 89 2.53 0.37 7.08
C LEU A 89 1.45 -0.49 6.40
N LEU A 90 1.57 -1.82 6.41
CA LEU A 90 0.54 -2.73 5.90
C LEU A 90 -0.79 -2.51 6.62
N ARG A 91 -0.76 -2.37 7.96
CA ARG A 91 -1.95 -2.05 8.76
C ARG A 91 -2.58 -0.73 8.35
N ARG A 92 -1.79 0.33 8.15
CA ARG A 92 -2.31 1.63 7.70
C ARG A 92 -3.03 1.51 6.36
N ILE A 93 -2.46 0.77 5.40
CA ILE A 93 -3.05 0.57 4.07
C ILE A 93 -4.34 -0.27 4.16
N LEU A 94 -4.31 -1.39 4.88
CA LEU A 94 -5.47 -2.29 5.01
C LEU A 94 -6.63 -1.64 5.78
N TYR A 95 -6.32 -0.81 6.79
CA TYR A 95 -7.33 -0.11 7.61
C TYR A 95 -7.76 1.24 7.05
N ALA A 96 -7.11 1.74 6.00
CA ALA A 96 -7.57 2.93 5.30
C ALA A 96 -8.98 2.75 4.68
N TYR A 97 -9.44 1.50 4.50
CA TYR A 97 -10.84 1.19 4.24
C TYR A 97 -11.69 1.40 5.50
N GLY A 98 -12.37 2.55 5.60
CA GLY A 98 -13.09 2.91 6.82
C GLY A 98 -14.21 3.95 6.70
N GLY A 99 -14.70 4.26 5.50
CA GLY A 99 -16.02 4.88 5.37
C GLY A 99 -17.10 3.81 5.54
N ASP A 100 -17.61 3.62 6.75
CA ASP A 100 -18.70 2.69 7.13
C ASP A 100 -18.35 1.18 7.25
N GLY A 101 -17.22 0.86 7.89
CA GLY A 101 -17.08 -0.45 8.58
C GLY A 101 -16.92 -1.70 7.70
N ASN A 102 -16.58 -1.56 6.43
CA ASN A 102 -16.34 -2.71 5.56
C ASN A 102 -14.91 -3.26 5.74
N ILE A 103 -14.73 -4.21 6.67
CA ILE A 103 -13.48 -4.97 6.92
C ILE A 103 -13.30 -6.08 5.85
N ALA A 104 -13.70 -5.82 4.61
CA ALA A 104 -13.58 -6.82 3.54
C ALA A 104 -12.24 -6.63 2.85
N ILE A 105 -11.25 -7.46 3.22
CA ILE A 105 -10.01 -7.60 2.46
C ILE A 105 -10.38 -8.08 1.06
N THR A 106 -9.98 -7.32 0.04
CA THR A 106 -10.20 -7.69 -1.35
C THR A 106 -9.27 -8.83 -1.75
N ARG A 107 -9.64 -9.58 -2.80
CA ARG A 107 -8.78 -10.64 -3.34
C ARG A 107 -7.38 -10.14 -3.70
N ALA A 108 -7.28 -8.96 -4.32
CA ALA A 108 -6.01 -8.38 -4.72
C ALA A 108 -5.10 -8.09 -3.51
N GLU A 109 -5.67 -7.63 -2.40
CA GLU A 109 -4.92 -7.38 -1.16
C GLU A 109 -4.49 -8.69 -0.50
N ALA A 110 -5.38 -9.69 -0.47
CA ALA A 110 -5.05 -11.02 0.05
C ALA A 110 -3.91 -11.67 -0.75
N ASP A 111 -3.95 -11.59 -2.08
CA ASP A 111 -2.90 -12.14 -2.96
C ASP A 111 -1.52 -11.51 -2.65
N VAL A 112 -1.47 -10.21 -2.31
CA VAL A 112 -0.24 -9.54 -1.90
C VAL A 112 0.24 -10.03 -0.52
N LEU A 113 -0.65 -10.15 0.46
CA LEU A 113 -0.30 -10.65 1.79
C LEU A 113 0.21 -12.09 1.75
N PHE A 114 -0.38 -12.94 0.92
CA PHE A 114 0.11 -14.31 0.72
C PHE A 114 1.51 -14.33 0.12
N ARG A 115 1.79 -13.51 -0.90
CA ARG A 115 3.14 -13.40 -1.48
C ARG A 115 4.19 -12.98 -0.46
N ILE A 116 3.88 -11.98 0.37
CA ILE A 116 4.77 -11.54 1.44
C ILE A 116 5.03 -12.70 2.41
N ASN A 117 3.96 -13.34 2.88
CA ASN A 117 4.06 -14.46 3.82
C ASN A 117 4.88 -15.64 3.27
N GLU A 118 4.64 -16.04 2.02
CA GLU A 118 5.41 -17.12 1.37
C GLU A 118 6.88 -16.74 1.22
N SER A 119 7.17 -15.50 0.88
CA SER A 119 8.55 -15.01 0.67
C SER A 119 9.33 -14.86 1.98
N THR A 120 8.64 -14.69 3.11
CA THR A 120 9.25 -14.40 4.42
C THR A 120 9.03 -15.52 5.45
N ALA A 121 8.47 -16.67 5.04
CA ALA A 121 8.06 -17.76 5.94
C ALA A 121 9.21 -18.33 6.79
N ALA A 122 10.45 -18.31 6.27
CA ALA A 122 11.64 -18.81 6.97
C ALA A 122 12.40 -17.71 7.74
N ALA A 123 11.94 -16.47 7.68
CA ALA A 123 12.62 -15.34 8.31
C ALA A 123 12.18 -15.12 9.75
N SER A 124 13.04 -14.48 10.54
CA SER A 124 12.67 -13.98 11.87
C SER A 124 11.89 -12.67 11.76
N ASN A 125 10.67 -12.76 11.21
CA ASN A 125 9.76 -11.63 11.09
C ASN A 125 9.43 -11.04 12.47
N ASP A 126 9.04 -9.77 12.48
CA ASP A 126 8.50 -9.13 13.67
C ASP A 126 7.35 -9.98 14.26
N PRO A 127 7.27 -10.16 15.60
CA PRO A 127 6.22 -10.96 16.23
C PRO A 127 4.80 -10.51 15.88
N SER A 128 4.62 -9.25 15.48
CA SER A 128 3.31 -8.73 15.10
C SER A 128 2.87 -9.08 13.67
N TRP A 129 3.72 -9.78 12.90
CA TRP A 129 3.40 -10.39 11.61
C TRP A 129 2.82 -11.82 11.75
N ASN A 130 3.16 -12.55 12.83
CA ASN A 130 2.79 -13.95 13.06
C ASN A 130 1.58 -14.13 13.99
#